data_AF-A0A4U0UQJ9-F1
#
_entry.id   AF-A0A4U0UQJ9-F1
#
_cell.length_a   1.000
_cell.length_b   1.000
_cell.length_c   1.000
_cell.angle_alpha   90.00
_cell.angle_beta   90.00
_cell.angle_gamma   90.00
#
_symmetry.space_group_name_H-M   'P 1'
#
loop_
_entity.id
_entity.type
_entity.pdbx_description
1 polymer ?
#
loop_
_entity_poly.entity_id
_entity_poly.type
_entity_poly.pdbx_seq_one_letter_code
_entity_poly.pdbx_strand_id
1 'polypeptide(L)'
;MSQIISTTTVLSLLSTIAIFAAAYLSSLVLLPKSASPKIRLLFIWHAFDALIHFILEGSYLYNCFFSYTTTPTPGLWTKPPETSASPYLPPNVHFLGHRDRLYGAEYGTSPFSALWREYAKADHRWAGTDLTVISLELLTVFIAGPIALWICYCLRRQRADTWFWMVVLATGELYGGFMTFAPEWLSGSTNLDTSNVMYTWVYLFFFNTLWVWIPGWVLWEAYVRISGNARFIQRNAAALRGLDVRQRAEGTKMGEAGLAESMTTSSEPGSGGLKKTR
;
A
#
# COMPACT_ATOMS: atom_id res chain seq x y z
N MET A 1 -32.12 -5.66 -22.96
CA MET A 1 -31.59 -5.82 -21.59
C MET A 1 -30.11 -6.10 -21.71
N SER A 2 -29.25 -5.12 -21.47
CA SER A 2 -27.80 -5.35 -21.42
C SER A 2 -27.51 -6.34 -20.30
N GLN A 3 -26.66 -7.34 -20.57
CA GLN A 3 -26.26 -8.33 -19.58
C GLN A 3 -25.47 -7.60 -18.48
N ILE A 4 -26.05 -7.48 -17.29
CA ILE A 4 -25.47 -6.77 -16.13
C ILE A 4 -24.13 -7.40 -15.71
N ILE A 5 -24.00 -8.72 -15.94
CA ILE A 5 -22.78 -9.48 -15.69
C ILE A 5 -22.20 -9.86 -17.04
N SER A 6 -21.15 -9.15 -17.45
CA SER A 6 -20.38 -9.49 -18.64
C SER A 6 -19.26 -10.47 -18.31
N THR A 7 -18.67 -11.11 -19.32
CA THR A 7 -17.45 -11.90 -19.14
C THR A 7 -16.34 -11.07 -18.47
N THR A 8 -16.21 -9.78 -18.85
CA THR A 8 -15.24 -8.86 -18.26
C THR A 8 -15.52 -8.62 -16.77
N THR A 9 -16.78 -8.46 -16.39
CA THR A 9 -17.21 -8.33 -14.98
C THR A 9 -16.75 -9.53 -14.16
N VAL A 10 -17.03 -10.75 -14.65
CA VAL A 10 -16.64 -11.99 -13.96
C VAL A 10 -15.13 -12.12 -13.86
N LEU A 11 -14.41 -11.89 -14.95
CA LEU A 11 -12.95 -11.99 -14.97
C LEU A 11 -12.30 -10.95 -14.06
N SER A 12 -12.84 -9.73 -13.99
CA SER A 12 -12.33 -8.68 -13.12
C SER A 12 -12.50 -9.05 -11.65
N LEU A 13 -13.69 -9.52 -11.24
CA LEU A 13 -13.93 -9.98 -9.87
C LEU A 13 -13.07 -11.20 -9.50
N LEU A 14 -12.92 -12.17 -10.42
CA LEU A 14 -12.04 -13.32 -10.22
C LEU A 14 -10.57 -12.89 -10.08
N SER A 15 -10.13 -11.86 -10.81
CA SER A 15 -8.77 -11.32 -10.67
C SER A 15 -8.54 -10.74 -9.27
N THR A 16 -9.50 -10.01 -8.70
CA THR A 16 -9.40 -9.48 -7.33
C THR A 16 -9.37 -10.61 -6.29
N ILE A 17 -10.18 -11.66 -6.48
CA ILE A 17 -10.13 -12.86 -5.62
C ILE A 17 -8.77 -13.54 -5.73
N ALA A 18 -8.19 -13.65 -6.94
CA ALA A 18 -6.87 -14.22 -7.14
C ALA A 18 -5.77 -13.40 -6.45
N ILE A 19 -5.86 -12.06 -6.47
CA ILE A 19 -4.95 -11.16 -5.74
C ILE A 19 -5.07 -11.39 -4.23
N PHE A 20 -6.28 -11.48 -3.70
CA PHE A 20 -6.51 -11.80 -2.28
C PHE A 20 -5.97 -13.18 -1.90
N ALA A 21 -6.19 -14.20 -2.75
CA ALA A 21 -5.65 -15.53 -2.55
C ALA A 21 -4.12 -15.53 -2.55
N ALA A 22 -3.47 -14.76 -3.43
CA ALA A 22 -2.02 -14.60 -3.45
C ALA A 22 -1.50 -13.96 -2.15
N ALA A 23 -2.18 -12.91 -1.65
CA ALA A 23 -1.86 -12.29 -0.36
C ALA A 23 -2.00 -13.31 0.79
N TYR A 24 -3.09 -14.07 0.82
CA TYR A 24 -3.30 -15.12 1.81
C TYR A 24 -2.21 -16.20 1.78
N LEU A 25 -1.91 -16.74 0.60
CA LEU A 25 -0.87 -17.76 0.40
C LEU A 25 0.51 -17.25 0.81
N SER A 26 0.83 -15.99 0.48
CA SER A 26 2.08 -15.36 0.90
C SER A 26 2.20 -15.29 2.42
N SER A 27 1.09 -15.10 3.15
CA SER A 27 1.09 -15.15 4.62
C SER A 27 1.40 -16.55 5.16
N LEU A 28 0.95 -17.61 4.49
CA LEU A 28 1.21 -19.00 4.90
C LEU A 28 2.67 -19.38 4.67
N VAL A 29 3.29 -18.83 3.61
CA VAL A 29 4.67 -19.12 3.22
C VAL A 29 5.67 -18.26 4.01
N LEU A 30 5.39 -16.97 4.21
CA LEU A 30 6.38 -16.00 4.68
C LEU A 30 6.34 -15.76 6.20
N LEU A 31 5.21 -16.02 6.86
CA LEU A 31 5.09 -15.89 8.31
C LEU A 31 5.30 -17.24 9.02
N PRO A 32 5.90 -17.25 10.23
CA PRO A 32 5.95 -18.44 11.07
C PRO A 32 4.56 -19.02 11.34
N LYS A 33 4.45 -20.35 11.50
CA LYS A 33 3.20 -21.01 11.90
C LYS A 33 2.67 -20.53 13.25
N SER A 34 3.56 -20.09 14.13
CA SER A 34 3.26 -19.50 15.45
C SER A 34 2.82 -18.03 15.39
N ALA A 35 2.81 -17.39 14.21
CA ALA A 35 2.37 -16.00 14.09
C ALA A 35 0.92 -15.85 14.58
N SER A 36 0.68 -14.84 15.41
CA SER A 36 -0.66 -14.60 15.94
C SER A 36 -1.66 -14.30 14.82
N PRO A 37 -2.96 -14.60 15.03
CA PRO A 37 -4.00 -14.29 14.05
C PRO A 37 -4.01 -12.81 13.64
N LYS A 38 -3.75 -11.90 14.58
CA LYS A 38 -3.67 -10.45 14.31
C LYS A 38 -2.51 -10.10 13.38
N ILE A 39 -1.31 -10.65 13.61
CA ILE A 39 -0.16 -10.42 12.72
C ILE A 39 -0.46 -10.96 11.32
N ARG A 40 -1.06 -12.15 11.25
CA ARG A 40 -1.44 -12.76 9.96
C ARG A 40 -2.47 -11.91 9.21
N LEU A 41 -3.51 -11.44 9.90
CA LEU A 41 -4.52 -10.56 9.31
C LEU A 41 -3.91 -9.25 8.78
N LEU A 42 -3.08 -8.58 9.59
CA LEU A 42 -2.38 -7.37 9.17
C LEU A 42 -1.47 -7.66 7.97
N PHE A 43 -0.73 -8.76 7.98
CA PHE A 43 0.12 -9.13 6.85
C PHE A 43 -0.69 -9.36 5.57
N ILE A 44 -1.80 -10.10 5.66
CA ILE A 44 -2.67 -10.37 4.50
C ILE A 44 -3.21 -9.07 3.93
N TRP A 45 -3.68 -8.15 4.80
CA TRP A 45 -4.17 -6.84 4.36
C TRP A 45 -3.09 -6.08 3.59
N HIS A 46 -1.91 -5.88 4.18
CA HIS A 46 -0.85 -5.09 3.55
C HIS A 46 -0.25 -5.78 2.31
N ALA A 47 -0.27 -7.12 2.26
CA ALA A 47 0.13 -7.86 1.06
C ALA A 47 -0.91 -7.72 -0.05
N PHE A 48 -2.21 -7.77 0.28
CA PHE A 48 -3.30 -7.54 -0.65
C PHE A 48 -3.25 -6.10 -1.19
N ASP A 49 -3.12 -5.13 -0.30
CA ASP A 49 -2.98 -3.71 -0.59
C ASP A 49 -1.81 -3.42 -1.54
N ALA A 50 -0.61 -3.92 -1.22
CA ALA A 50 0.54 -3.82 -2.12
C ALA A 50 0.28 -4.40 -3.52
N LEU A 51 -0.39 -5.55 -3.60
CA LEU A 51 -0.70 -6.19 -4.89
C LEU A 51 -1.75 -5.40 -5.67
N ILE A 52 -2.73 -4.79 -5.01
CA ILE A 52 -3.72 -3.92 -5.64
C ILE A 52 -3.03 -2.69 -6.23
N HIS A 53 -2.19 -2.02 -5.45
CA HIS A 53 -1.41 -0.88 -5.91
C HIS A 53 -0.54 -1.25 -7.13
N PHE A 54 0.24 -2.33 -7.07
CA PHE A 54 1.12 -2.64 -8.19
C PHE A 54 0.42 -3.22 -9.43
N ILE A 55 -0.61 -4.05 -9.24
CA ILE A 55 -1.24 -4.77 -10.36
C ILE A 55 -2.40 -3.96 -10.93
N LEU A 56 -3.36 -3.57 -10.10
CA LEU A 56 -4.53 -2.85 -10.59
C LEU A 56 -4.14 -1.40 -10.85
N GLU A 57 -3.80 -0.62 -9.84
CA GLU A 57 -3.55 0.83 -10.00
C GLU A 57 -2.34 1.10 -10.90
N GLY A 58 -1.30 0.28 -10.81
CA GLY A 58 -0.18 0.31 -11.76
C GLY A 58 -0.61 0.11 -13.21
N SER A 59 -1.57 -0.79 -13.46
CA SER A 59 -2.14 -0.96 -14.81
C SER A 59 -3.06 0.18 -15.24
N TYR A 60 -3.74 0.86 -14.30
CA TYR A 60 -4.50 2.08 -14.57
C TYR A 60 -3.55 3.17 -15.06
N LEU A 61 -2.50 3.46 -14.28
CA LEU A 61 -1.46 4.41 -14.67
C LEU A 61 -0.85 4.05 -16.02
N TYR A 62 -0.53 2.77 -16.25
CA TYR A 62 -0.03 2.34 -17.56
C TYR A 62 -0.98 2.74 -18.70
N ASN A 63 -2.29 2.54 -18.53
CA ASN A 63 -3.27 2.98 -19.53
C ASN A 63 -3.30 4.51 -19.68
N CYS A 64 -3.24 5.26 -18.59
CA CYS A 64 -3.22 6.73 -18.64
C CYS A 64 -1.97 7.29 -19.33
N PHE A 65 -0.83 6.63 -19.25
CA PHE A 65 0.43 7.13 -19.83
C PHE A 65 0.75 6.54 -21.21
N PHE A 66 0.22 5.36 -21.56
CA PHE A 66 0.65 4.61 -22.75
C PHE A 66 -0.48 4.16 -23.69
N SER A 67 -1.73 4.11 -23.24
CA SER A 67 -2.87 3.79 -24.11
C SER A 67 -3.48 5.08 -24.64
N TYR A 68 -3.43 5.33 -25.95
CA TYR A 68 -3.99 6.54 -26.54
C TYR A 68 -4.52 6.33 -27.96
N THR A 69 -5.38 7.24 -28.40
CA THR A 69 -5.77 7.42 -29.81
C THR A 69 -5.42 8.83 -30.30
N THR A 70 -5.08 8.93 -31.58
CA THR A 70 -4.89 10.22 -32.30
C THR A 70 -6.07 10.54 -33.20
N THR A 71 -6.99 9.60 -33.38
CA THR A 71 -8.16 9.75 -34.24
C THR A 71 -9.38 9.94 -33.34
N PRO A 72 -10.30 10.87 -33.66
CA PRO A 72 -11.56 10.99 -32.94
C PRO A 72 -12.41 9.75 -33.18
N THR A 73 -12.21 8.76 -32.30
CA THR A 73 -12.92 7.50 -32.29
C THR A 73 -13.95 7.61 -31.16
N PRO A 74 -15.20 7.16 -31.34
CA PRO A 74 -16.16 7.16 -30.25
C PRO A 74 -15.58 6.42 -29.04
N GLY A 75 -15.66 7.05 -27.87
CA GLY A 75 -15.38 6.38 -26.60
C GLY A 75 -16.50 5.41 -26.23
N LEU A 76 -16.34 4.69 -25.12
CA LEU A 76 -17.39 3.83 -24.57
C LEU A 76 -18.67 4.62 -24.28
N TRP A 77 -18.51 5.84 -23.77
CA TRP A 77 -19.61 6.69 -23.31
C TRP A 77 -19.67 8.05 -24.00
N THR A 78 -18.73 8.34 -24.91
CA THR A 78 -18.58 9.65 -25.53
C THR A 78 -18.78 9.57 -27.04
N LYS A 79 -19.51 10.55 -27.58
CA LYS A 79 -19.60 10.77 -29.02
C LYS A 79 -18.19 11.02 -29.57
N PRO A 80 -17.90 10.65 -30.84
CA PRO A 80 -16.60 10.94 -31.43
C PRO A 80 -16.30 12.42 -31.24
N PRO A 81 -15.18 12.76 -30.60
CA PRO A 81 -14.98 14.13 -30.17
C PRO A 81 -14.70 14.96 -31.42
N GLU A 82 -15.41 16.09 -31.59
CA GLU A 82 -15.26 16.97 -32.77
C GLU A 82 -13.85 17.58 -32.84
N THR A 83 -13.11 17.52 -31.73
CA THR A 83 -11.73 17.96 -31.53
C THR A 83 -10.99 16.94 -30.66
N SER A 84 -9.66 16.96 -30.57
CA SER A 84 -8.88 16.13 -29.63
C SER A 84 -9.02 16.57 -28.15
N ALA A 85 -10.20 17.05 -27.75
CA ALA A 85 -10.51 17.43 -26.37
C ALA A 85 -10.91 16.19 -25.57
N SER A 86 -10.22 15.95 -24.46
CA SER A 86 -10.51 14.80 -23.59
C SER A 86 -11.78 15.06 -22.77
N PRO A 87 -12.70 14.08 -22.69
CA PRO A 87 -13.89 14.19 -21.83
C PRO A 87 -13.55 14.07 -20.33
N TYR A 88 -12.31 13.68 -20.01
CA TYR A 88 -11.83 13.45 -18.64
C TYR A 88 -10.99 14.62 -18.10
N LEU A 89 -10.83 15.69 -18.90
CA LEU A 89 -10.03 16.85 -18.54
C LEU A 89 -10.88 18.12 -18.59
N PRO A 90 -10.53 19.14 -17.80
CA PRO A 90 -11.12 20.46 -17.96
C PRO A 90 -10.90 21.03 -19.38
N PRO A 91 -11.76 21.94 -19.85
CA PRO A 91 -11.57 22.60 -21.14
C PRO A 91 -10.18 23.24 -21.28
N ASN A 92 -9.55 23.07 -22.44
CA ASN A 92 -8.20 23.56 -22.77
C ASN A 92 -7.05 22.97 -21.93
N VAL A 93 -7.31 21.92 -21.15
CA VAL A 93 -6.27 21.16 -20.44
C VAL A 93 -5.92 19.93 -21.26
N HIS A 94 -4.62 19.70 -21.44
CA HIS A 94 -4.09 18.62 -22.26
C HIS A 94 -3.12 17.78 -21.42
N PHE A 95 -3.39 16.48 -21.32
CA PHE A 95 -2.53 15.57 -20.56
C PHE A 95 -1.12 15.57 -21.17
N LEU A 96 -0.11 15.79 -20.33
CA LEU A 96 1.30 15.94 -20.72
C LEU A 96 1.57 17.00 -21.81
N GLY A 97 0.64 17.95 -21.99
CA GLY A 97 0.73 18.99 -23.04
C GLY A 97 0.45 18.49 -24.46
N HIS A 98 0.06 17.22 -24.65
CA HIS A 98 -0.26 16.67 -25.97
C HIS A 98 -1.67 17.06 -26.41
N ARG A 99 -1.76 17.83 -27.49
CA ARG A 99 -3.04 18.33 -28.05
C ARG A 99 -3.65 17.39 -29.08
N ASP A 100 -2.90 16.41 -29.55
CA ASP A 100 -3.22 15.50 -30.64
C ASP A 100 -3.65 14.11 -30.16
N ARG A 101 -3.71 13.88 -28.84
CA ARG A 101 -3.88 12.55 -28.25
C ARG A 101 -4.89 12.53 -27.12
N LEU A 102 -5.68 11.48 -27.09
CA LEU A 102 -6.57 11.14 -25.98
C LEU A 102 -6.05 9.88 -25.30
N TYR A 103 -5.76 9.96 -24.01
CA TYR A 103 -5.14 8.89 -23.23
C TYR A 103 -6.16 8.19 -22.32
N GLY A 104 -5.89 6.93 -21.96
CA GLY A 104 -6.67 6.18 -20.99
C GLY A 104 -7.02 4.76 -21.41
N ALA A 105 -7.63 4.04 -20.47
CA ALA A 105 -8.09 2.66 -20.67
C ALA A 105 -9.19 2.53 -21.73
N GLU A 106 -9.93 3.62 -21.99
CA GLU A 106 -10.90 3.71 -23.07
C GLU A 106 -10.30 3.33 -24.43
N TYR A 107 -9.05 3.74 -24.68
CA TYR A 107 -8.38 3.56 -25.97
C TYR A 107 -7.43 2.36 -26.02
N GLY A 108 -7.28 1.64 -24.90
CA GLY A 108 -6.42 0.45 -24.82
C GLY A 108 -7.15 -0.85 -25.20
N THR A 109 -6.42 -1.84 -25.72
CA THR A 109 -6.98 -3.15 -26.10
C THR A 109 -6.62 -4.29 -25.16
N SER A 110 -5.80 -4.01 -24.12
CA SER A 110 -5.32 -5.03 -23.19
C SER A 110 -6.43 -5.54 -22.25
N PRO A 111 -6.24 -6.71 -21.60
CA PRO A 111 -7.14 -7.18 -20.55
C PRO A 111 -7.31 -6.17 -19.41
N PHE A 112 -6.24 -5.49 -19.01
CA PHE A 112 -6.31 -4.43 -17.99
C PHE A 112 -7.07 -3.20 -18.49
N SER A 113 -6.96 -2.85 -19.77
CA SER A 113 -7.80 -1.81 -20.37
C SER A 113 -9.28 -2.19 -20.29
N ALA A 114 -9.62 -3.45 -20.58
CA ALA A 114 -10.99 -3.95 -20.45
C ALA A 114 -11.48 -3.93 -18.99
N LEU A 115 -10.63 -4.31 -18.02
CA LEU A 115 -10.93 -4.22 -16.59
C LEU A 115 -11.23 -2.78 -16.16
N TRP A 116 -10.41 -1.82 -16.57
CA TRP A 116 -10.63 -0.42 -16.19
C TRP A 116 -11.84 0.20 -16.86
N ARG A 117 -12.16 -0.19 -18.10
CA ARG A 117 -13.43 0.15 -18.73
C ARG A 117 -14.64 -0.47 -18.03
N GLU A 118 -14.48 -1.65 -17.44
CA GLU A 118 -15.53 -2.28 -16.64
C GLU A 118 -15.78 -1.50 -15.36
N TYR A 119 -14.72 -1.12 -14.64
CA TYR A 119 -14.84 -0.28 -13.45
C TYR A 119 -15.39 1.11 -13.79
N ALA A 120 -15.02 1.66 -14.95
CA ALA A 120 -15.47 2.96 -15.43
C ALA A 120 -16.95 3.03 -15.84
N LYS A 121 -17.67 1.91 -15.77
CA LYS A 121 -19.14 1.91 -15.78
C LYS A 121 -19.71 2.49 -14.49
N ALA A 122 -19.01 2.34 -13.37
CA ALA A 122 -19.43 2.88 -12.07
C ALA A 122 -18.80 4.24 -11.76
N ASP A 123 -17.55 4.47 -12.19
CA ASP A 123 -16.86 5.75 -12.05
C ASP A 123 -16.13 6.12 -13.36
N HIS A 124 -16.74 7.00 -14.15
CA HIS A 124 -16.29 7.32 -15.51
C HIS A 124 -14.84 7.80 -15.60
N ARG A 125 -14.29 8.40 -14.53
CA ARG A 125 -12.92 8.94 -14.50
C ARG A 125 -11.86 7.88 -14.74
N TRP A 126 -12.14 6.62 -14.37
CA TRP A 126 -11.21 5.49 -14.52
C TRP A 126 -11.06 4.98 -15.95
N ALA A 127 -11.89 5.45 -16.89
CA ALA A 127 -11.69 5.17 -18.31
C ALA A 127 -10.57 6.03 -18.92
N GLY A 128 -10.23 7.15 -18.29
CA GLY A 128 -9.43 8.21 -18.89
C GLY A 128 -8.36 8.81 -17.99
N THR A 129 -8.00 10.06 -18.27
CA THR A 129 -6.95 10.79 -17.56
C THR A 129 -7.50 11.89 -16.64
N ASP A 130 -8.31 11.51 -15.66
CA ASP A 130 -8.64 12.45 -14.59
C ASP A 130 -7.37 12.80 -13.79
N LEU A 131 -7.04 14.10 -13.71
CA LEU A 131 -5.79 14.54 -13.11
C LEU A 131 -5.72 14.29 -11.60
N THR A 132 -6.86 14.31 -10.92
CA THR A 132 -6.91 14.06 -9.47
C THR A 132 -6.66 12.58 -9.21
N VAL A 133 -7.38 11.71 -9.93
CA VAL A 133 -7.20 10.25 -9.81
C VAL A 133 -5.77 9.87 -10.17
N ILE A 134 -5.22 10.29 -11.31
CA ILE A 134 -3.83 10.00 -11.67
C ILE A 134 -2.84 10.47 -10.60
N SER A 135 -3.04 11.67 -10.04
CA SER A 135 -2.13 12.20 -9.00
C SER A 135 -2.15 11.34 -7.73
N LEU A 136 -3.31 10.83 -7.34
CA LEU A 136 -3.44 9.88 -6.23
C LEU A 136 -2.78 8.55 -6.57
N GLU A 137 -3.08 8.00 -7.75
CA GLU A 137 -2.57 6.68 -8.15
C GLU A 137 -1.04 6.66 -8.33
N LEU A 138 -0.42 7.79 -8.71
CA LEU A 138 1.04 7.92 -8.68
C LEU A 138 1.59 7.73 -7.26
N LEU A 139 0.94 8.30 -6.24
CA LEU A 139 1.36 8.14 -4.85
C LEU A 139 1.08 6.73 -4.35
N THR A 140 -0.06 6.13 -4.70
CA THR A 140 -0.38 4.78 -4.25
C THR A 140 0.58 3.75 -4.85
N VAL A 141 0.87 3.83 -6.15
CA VAL A 141 1.77 2.90 -6.84
C VAL A 141 3.23 3.09 -6.39
N PHE A 142 3.73 4.32 -6.34
CA PHE A 142 5.16 4.58 -6.08
C PHE A 142 5.52 4.79 -4.61
N ILE A 143 4.54 4.97 -3.72
CA ILE A 143 4.77 5.18 -2.28
C ILE A 143 3.99 4.18 -1.44
N ALA A 144 2.67 4.10 -1.58
CA ALA A 144 1.84 3.24 -0.74
C ALA A 144 2.18 1.74 -0.94
N GLY A 145 2.24 1.26 -2.17
CA GLY A 145 2.62 -0.12 -2.51
C GLY A 145 3.97 -0.55 -1.92
N PRO A 146 5.05 0.23 -2.10
CA PRO A 146 6.33 -0.04 -1.45
C PRO A 146 6.26 -0.04 0.08
N ILE A 147 5.52 0.90 0.70
CA ILE A 147 5.34 0.94 2.16
C ILE A 147 4.55 -0.28 2.63
N ALA A 148 3.53 -0.73 1.91
CA ALA A 148 2.74 -1.91 2.24
C ALA A 148 3.60 -3.18 2.22
N LEU A 149 4.48 -3.35 1.22
CA LEU A 149 5.50 -4.42 1.23
C LEU A 149 6.50 -4.28 2.37
N TRP A 150 6.92 -3.06 2.69
CA TRP A 150 7.82 -2.79 3.81
C TRP A 150 7.17 -3.16 5.15
N ILE A 151 5.88 -2.90 5.32
CA ILE A 151 5.10 -3.33 6.50
C ILE A 151 5.05 -4.85 6.57
N CYS A 152 4.80 -5.55 5.47
CA CYS A 152 4.87 -7.02 5.42
C CYS A 152 6.24 -7.56 5.88
N TYR A 153 7.33 -6.93 5.44
CA TYR A 153 8.67 -7.25 5.92
C TYR A 153 8.83 -6.98 7.43
N CYS A 154 8.38 -5.83 7.91
CA CYS A 154 8.43 -5.45 9.32
C CYS A 154 7.64 -6.42 10.21
N LEU A 155 6.44 -6.82 9.79
CA LEU A 155 5.61 -7.83 10.45
C LEU A 155 6.32 -9.18 10.49
N ARG A 156 6.92 -9.63 9.38
CA ARG A 156 7.69 -10.87 9.36
C ARG A 156 8.89 -10.84 10.32
N ARG A 157 9.58 -9.71 10.40
CA ARG A 157 10.76 -9.51 11.24
C ARG A 157 10.45 -9.10 12.67
N GLN A 158 9.16 -8.95 13.02
CA GLN A 158 8.71 -8.48 14.34
C GLN A 158 9.38 -7.16 14.76
N ARG A 159 9.50 -6.21 13.84
CA ARG A 159 10.18 -4.94 14.12
C ARG A 159 9.34 -4.04 15.06
N ALA A 160 10.02 -3.33 15.94
CA ALA A 160 9.37 -2.44 16.91
C ALA A 160 8.69 -1.22 16.26
N ASP A 161 9.17 -0.79 15.10
CA ASP A 161 8.66 0.37 14.34
C ASP A 161 7.55 0.02 13.34
N THR A 162 7.08 -1.24 13.29
CA THR A 162 6.04 -1.67 12.33
C THR A 162 4.78 -0.80 12.40
N TRP A 163 4.34 -0.44 13.61
CA TRP A 163 3.14 0.39 13.82
C TRP A 163 3.29 1.82 13.30
N PHE A 164 4.51 2.36 13.27
CA PHE A 164 4.75 3.67 12.67
C PHE A 164 4.44 3.64 11.18
N TRP A 165 4.99 2.66 10.45
CA TRP A 165 4.74 2.51 9.01
C TRP A 165 3.28 2.23 8.69
N MET A 166 2.61 1.41 9.50
CA MET A 166 1.17 1.17 9.38
C MET A 166 0.33 2.46 9.56
N VAL A 167 0.71 3.34 10.48
CA VAL A 167 0.05 4.65 10.66
C VAL A 167 0.27 5.56 9.47
N VAL A 168 1.50 5.62 8.94
CA VAL A 168 1.83 6.43 7.76
C VAL A 168 1.00 6.00 6.56
N LEU A 169 0.96 4.71 6.27
CA LEU A 169 0.19 4.15 5.16
C LEU A 169 -1.31 4.39 5.35
N ALA A 170 -1.87 3.99 6.50
CA ALA A 170 -3.30 4.11 6.79
C ALA A 170 -3.81 5.56 6.70
N THR A 171 -2.98 6.53 7.11
CA THR A 171 -3.32 7.94 6.97
C THR A 171 -3.37 8.36 5.50
N GLY A 172 -2.40 7.91 4.71
CA GLY A 172 -2.36 8.15 3.26
C GLY A 172 -3.55 7.54 2.52
N GLU A 173 -3.91 6.29 2.85
CA GLU A 173 -5.05 5.59 2.27
C GLU A 173 -6.37 6.32 2.56
N LEU A 174 -6.61 6.74 3.81
CA LEU A 174 -7.80 7.50 4.18
C LEU A 174 -7.88 8.86 3.48
N TYR A 175 -6.74 9.55 3.38
CA TYR A 175 -6.66 10.82 2.67
C TYR A 175 -6.91 10.63 1.17
N GLY A 176 -6.31 9.60 0.56
CA GLY A 176 -6.51 9.24 -0.84
C GLY A 176 -7.97 8.93 -1.14
N GLY A 177 -8.60 8.06 -0.34
CA GLY A 177 -10.02 7.75 -0.46
C GLY A 177 -10.91 9.00 -0.32
N PHE A 178 -10.59 9.89 0.61
CA PHE A 178 -11.30 11.17 0.70
C PHE A 178 -11.14 12.02 -0.57
N MET A 179 -9.92 12.13 -1.11
CA MET A 179 -9.65 12.90 -2.33
C MET A 179 -10.23 12.26 -3.60
N THR A 180 -10.51 10.96 -3.61
CA THR A 180 -11.22 10.30 -4.72
C THR A 180 -12.70 10.70 -4.77
N PHE A 181 -13.36 10.80 -3.61
CA PHE A 181 -14.81 11.00 -3.53
C PHE A 181 -15.25 12.42 -3.17
N ALA A 182 -14.44 13.21 -2.46
CA ALA A 182 -14.79 14.57 -2.10
C ALA A 182 -15.00 15.49 -3.33
N PRO A 183 -14.15 15.45 -4.38
CA PRO A 183 -14.40 16.21 -5.60
C PRO A 183 -15.72 15.82 -6.28
N GLU A 184 -16.04 14.52 -6.33
CA GLU A 184 -17.32 14.04 -6.87
C GLU A 184 -18.47 14.58 -6.04
N TRP A 185 -18.44 14.44 -4.72
CA TRP A 185 -19.48 14.98 -3.84
C TRP A 185 -19.70 16.48 -4.04
N LEU A 186 -18.62 17.26 -4.15
CA LEU A 186 -18.68 18.70 -4.37
C LEU A 186 -19.22 19.08 -5.76
N SER A 187 -19.03 18.22 -6.76
CA SER A 187 -19.50 18.41 -8.14
C SER A 187 -20.90 17.80 -8.42
N GLY A 188 -21.53 17.16 -7.43
CA GLY A 188 -22.82 16.49 -7.59
C GLY A 188 -22.73 15.07 -8.16
N SER A 189 -21.59 14.40 -7.96
CA SER A 189 -21.32 13.00 -8.32
C SER A 189 -21.52 12.67 -9.80
N THR A 190 -21.19 13.63 -10.68
CA THR A 190 -21.47 13.52 -12.12
C THR A 190 -20.75 12.39 -12.83
N ASN A 191 -19.63 11.89 -12.28
CA ASN A 191 -18.91 10.75 -12.85
C ASN A 191 -19.36 9.40 -12.28
N LEU A 192 -20.17 9.38 -11.22
CA LEU A 192 -20.57 8.16 -10.54
C LEU A 192 -21.93 7.67 -11.03
N ASP A 193 -21.99 6.45 -11.57
CA ASP A 193 -23.25 5.79 -11.93
C ASP A 193 -23.75 4.93 -10.75
N THR A 194 -24.76 5.44 -10.06
CA THR A 194 -25.43 4.72 -8.95
C THR A 194 -26.76 4.08 -9.34
N SER A 195 -27.08 4.01 -10.64
CA SER A 195 -28.35 3.46 -11.13
C SER A 195 -28.44 1.94 -11.01
N ASN A 196 -27.30 1.26 -10.89
CA ASN A 196 -27.19 -0.19 -10.82
C ASN A 196 -26.68 -0.66 -9.45
N VAL A 197 -27.31 -1.72 -8.91
CA VAL A 197 -26.95 -2.32 -7.61
C VAL A 197 -25.49 -2.78 -7.57
N MET A 198 -24.98 -3.40 -8.64
CA MET A 198 -23.57 -3.84 -8.73
C MET A 198 -22.62 -2.65 -8.65
N TYR A 199 -22.90 -1.58 -9.39
CA TYR A 199 -22.05 -0.39 -9.41
C TYR A 199 -22.06 0.28 -8.04
N THR A 200 -23.24 0.53 -7.47
CA THR A 200 -23.37 1.21 -6.18
C THR A 200 -22.79 0.40 -5.03
N TRP A 201 -23.20 -0.87 -4.88
CA TRP A 201 -22.91 -1.62 -3.65
C TRP A 201 -21.63 -2.44 -3.72
N VAL A 202 -21.24 -2.92 -4.90
CA VAL A 202 -20.04 -3.74 -5.05
C VAL A 202 -18.85 -2.87 -5.47
N TYR A 203 -18.98 -2.11 -6.57
CA TYR A 203 -17.85 -1.35 -7.11
C TYR A 203 -17.54 -0.09 -6.30
N LEU A 204 -18.57 0.71 -5.99
CA LEU A 204 -18.39 1.99 -5.31
C LEU A 204 -18.35 1.83 -3.79
N PHE A 205 -19.33 1.16 -3.19
CA PHE A 205 -19.35 0.97 -1.74
C PHE A 205 -18.29 -0.04 -1.32
N PHE A 206 -18.54 -1.35 -1.49
CA PHE A 206 -17.73 -2.41 -0.89
C PHE A 206 -16.22 -2.24 -1.10
N PHE A 207 -15.75 -2.11 -2.34
CA PHE A 207 -14.30 -2.05 -2.60
C PHE A 207 -13.62 -0.82 -2.01
N ASN A 208 -14.20 0.38 -2.15
CA ASN A 208 -13.55 1.59 -1.66
C ASN A 208 -13.56 1.66 -0.14
N THR A 209 -14.60 1.16 0.45
CA THR A 209 -14.88 1.42 1.85
C THR A 209 -14.08 0.44 2.74
N LEU A 210 -13.57 -0.68 2.18
CA LEU A 210 -12.47 -1.48 2.78
C LEU A 210 -11.24 -0.63 3.14
N TRP A 211 -10.84 0.29 2.24
CA TRP A 211 -9.77 1.28 2.47
C TRP A 211 -10.18 2.41 3.42
N VAL A 212 -11.36 2.35 4.00
CA VAL A 212 -11.78 3.22 5.12
C VAL A 212 -11.74 2.44 6.43
N TRP A 213 -12.42 1.31 6.49
CA TRP A 213 -12.57 0.58 7.76
C TRP A 213 -11.28 -0.07 8.24
N ILE A 214 -10.50 -0.67 7.33
CA ILE A 214 -9.27 -1.36 7.74
C ILE A 214 -8.20 -0.35 8.15
N PRO A 215 -7.91 0.72 7.37
CA PRO A 215 -7.02 1.79 7.83
C PRO A 215 -7.50 2.46 9.12
N GLY A 216 -8.80 2.73 9.26
CA GLY A 216 -9.37 3.25 10.49
C GLY A 216 -9.15 2.34 11.71
N TRP A 217 -9.32 1.03 11.54
CA TRP A 217 -9.00 0.04 12.58
C TRP A 217 -7.50 0.00 12.90
N VAL A 218 -6.63 0.06 11.89
CA VAL A 218 -5.17 0.10 12.07
C VAL A 218 -4.76 1.33 12.88
N LEU A 219 -5.29 2.51 12.58
CA LEU A 219 -5.03 3.74 13.33
C LEU A 219 -5.53 3.66 14.77
N TRP A 220 -6.72 3.09 14.99
CA TRP A 220 -7.25 2.85 16.33
C TRP A 220 -6.33 1.92 17.15
N GLU A 221 -5.92 0.79 16.58
CA GLU A 221 -4.98 -0.15 17.22
C GLU A 221 -3.64 0.51 17.53
N ALA A 222 -3.10 1.30 16.60
CA ALA A 222 -1.86 2.04 16.80
C ALA A 222 -2.00 3.04 17.95
N TYR A 223 -3.09 3.82 17.99
CA TYR A 223 -3.37 4.77 19.06
C TYR A 223 -3.43 4.09 20.43
N VAL A 224 -4.15 2.98 20.55
CA VAL A 224 -4.27 2.22 21.81
C VAL A 224 -2.89 1.74 22.29
N ARG A 225 -2.05 1.23 21.38
CA ARG A 225 -0.70 0.73 21.70
C ARG A 225 0.26 1.84 22.09
N ILE A 226 0.34 2.90 21.29
CA ILE A 226 1.22 4.04 21.53
C ILE A 226 0.85 4.69 22.86
N SER A 227 -0.42 4.98 23.08
CA SER A 227 -0.92 5.58 24.32
C SER A 227 -0.74 4.66 25.52
N GLY A 228 -0.97 3.36 25.35
CA GLY A 228 -0.75 2.34 26.39
C GLY A 228 0.72 2.27 26.82
N ASN A 229 1.64 2.21 25.85
CA ASN A 229 3.08 2.19 26.10
C ASN A 229 3.56 3.49 26.76
N ALA A 230 3.09 4.64 26.28
CA ALA A 230 3.42 5.93 26.89
C ALA A 230 2.97 5.98 28.36
N ARG A 231 1.74 5.55 28.67
CA ARG A 231 1.24 5.47 30.05
C ARG A 231 2.04 4.48 30.90
N PHE A 232 2.42 3.34 30.35
CA PHE A 232 3.27 2.36 31.04
C PHE A 232 4.64 2.95 31.40
N ILE A 233 5.28 3.63 30.45
CA ILE A 233 6.57 4.29 30.66
C ILE A 233 6.44 5.38 31.73
N GLN A 234 5.40 6.21 31.65
CA GLN A 234 5.16 7.28 32.64
C GLN A 234 4.96 6.72 34.05
N ARG A 235 4.15 5.66 34.20
CA ARG A 235 3.87 5.03 35.51
C ARG A 235 5.10 4.34 36.11
N ASN A 236 5.96 3.77 35.27
CA ASN A 236 7.12 3.00 35.71
C ASN A 236 8.45 3.76 35.56
N ALA A 237 8.41 5.06 35.30
CA ALA A 237 9.59 5.85 34.95
C ALA A 237 10.72 5.74 36.00
N ALA A 238 10.38 5.77 37.29
CA ALA A 238 11.37 5.63 38.37
C ALA A 238 12.02 4.24 38.38
N ALA A 239 11.23 3.18 38.23
CA ALA A 239 11.73 1.81 38.18
C ALA A 239 12.60 1.55 36.93
N LEU A 240 12.17 2.04 35.77
CA LEU A 240 12.90 1.92 34.51
C LEU A 240 14.25 2.66 34.57
N ARG A 241 14.31 3.85 35.17
CA ARG A 241 15.56 4.57 35.41
C ARG A 241 16.49 3.79 36.33
N GLY A 242 15.96 3.17 37.38
CA GLY A 242 16.74 2.33 38.30
C GLY A 242 17.35 1.10 37.60
N LEU A 243 16.61 0.48 36.69
CA LEU A 243 17.09 -0.65 35.89
C LEU A 243 18.17 -0.24 34.88
N ASP A 244 18.01 0.90 34.19
CA ASP A 244 19.02 1.41 33.25
C ASP A 244 20.35 1.73 33.96
N VAL A 245 20.29 2.34 35.16
CA VAL A 245 21.49 2.59 35.97
C VAL A 245 22.18 1.27 36.38
N ARG A 246 21.41 0.25 36.78
CA ARG A 246 21.96 -1.07 37.16
C ARG A 246 22.59 -1.79 35.97
N GLN A 247 21.93 -1.80 34.81
CA GLN A 247 22.48 -2.42 33.60
C GLN A 247 23.77 -1.74 33.12
N ARG A 248 23.84 -0.41 33.19
CA ARG A 248 25.08 0.33 32.87
C ARG A 248 26.21 0.00 33.86
N ALA A 249 25.90 -0.11 35.15
CA ALA A 249 26.88 -0.49 36.16
C ALA A 249 27.39 -1.92 35.97
N GLU A 250 26.52 -2.87 35.65
CA GLU A 250 26.89 -4.27 35.36
C GLU A 250 27.72 -4.39 34.08
N GLY A 251 27.35 -3.66 33.01
CA GLY A 251 28.13 -3.62 31.77
C GLY A 251 29.52 -3.02 31.96
N THR A 252 29.65 -2.01 32.82
CA THR A 252 30.96 -1.42 33.18
C THR A 252 31.82 -2.43 33.93
N LYS A 253 31.25 -3.13 34.93
CA LYS A 253 31.97 -4.17 35.69
C LYS A 253 32.42 -5.34 34.81
N MET A 254 31.60 -5.81 33.87
CA MET A 254 32.01 -6.86 32.93
C MET A 254 33.10 -6.38 31.97
N GLY A 255 33.04 -5.12 31.52
CA GLY A 255 34.10 -4.52 30.69
C GLY A 255 35.43 -4.41 31.42
N GLU A 256 35.42 -3.97 32.68
CA GLU A 256 36.61 -3.88 33.53
C GLU A 256 37.19 -5.26 33.87
N ALA A 257 36.35 -6.26 34.15
CA ALA A 257 36.77 -7.64 34.39
C ALA A 257 37.43 -8.27 33.15
N GLY A 258 36.84 -8.08 31.96
CA GLY A 258 37.43 -8.56 30.70
C GLY A 258 38.74 -7.86 30.34
N LEU A 259 38.88 -6.57 30.68
CA LEU A 259 40.14 -5.83 30.49
C LEU A 259 41.24 -6.37 31.41
N ALA A 260 40.92 -6.61 32.69
CA ALA A 260 41.85 -7.18 33.66
C ALA A 260 42.30 -8.60 33.29
N GLU A 261 41.40 -9.42 32.76
CA GLU A 261 41.71 -10.79 32.28
C GLU A 261 42.61 -10.78 31.03
N SER A 262 42.49 -9.75 30.16
CA SER A 262 43.41 -9.57 29.02
C SER A 262 44.81 -9.08 29.45
N MET A 263 44.91 -8.35 30.56
CA MET A 263 46.18 -7.89 31.11
C MET A 263 46.92 -8.99 31.89
N THR A 264 46.20 -9.91 32.53
CA THR A 264 46.81 -11.08 33.19
C THR A 264 47.27 -12.14 32.19
N THR A 265 46.54 -12.34 31.09
CA THR A 265 46.95 -13.28 30.02
C THR A 265 48.11 -12.78 29.15
N SER A 266 48.34 -11.47 29.11
CA SER A 266 49.50 -10.86 28.40
C SER A 266 50.77 -10.75 29.24
N SER A 267 50.74 -11.13 30.52
CA SER A 267 51.87 -11.03 31.46
C SER A 267 52.50 -12.37 31.88
N GLU A 268 52.11 -13.51 31.28
CA GLU A 268 52.89 -14.74 31.43
C GLU A 268 54.19 -14.66 30.61
N PRO A 269 55.39 -14.68 31.23
CA PRO A 269 56.64 -14.72 30.49
C PRO A 269 56.82 -16.14 29.95
N GLY A 270 56.91 -16.25 28.62
CA GLY A 270 57.22 -17.49 27.92
C GLY A 270 58.52 -18.09 28.46
N SER A 271 58.41 -19.13 29.29
CA SER A 271 59.57 -19.92 29.71
C SER A 271 60.08 -20.72 28.51
N GLY A 272 61.34 -20.48 28.17
CA GLY A 272 62.02 -21.04 27.01
C GLY A 272 62.09 -22.56 27.03
N GLY A 273 61.70 -23.16 25.91
CA GLY A 273 61.93 -24.57 25.59
C GLY A 273 62.72 -24.68 24.30
N LEU A 274 64.05 -24.55 24.40
CA LEU A 274 64.98 -24.96 23.35
C LEU A 274 64.80 -26.47 23.13
N LYS A 275 64.27 -26.91 21.98
CA LYS A 275 64.32 -28.32 21.56
C LYS A 275 65.12 -28.45 20.26
N LYS A 276 66.32 -29.01 20.44
CA LYS A 276 67.24 -29.51 19.42
C LYS A 276 66.58 -30.59 18.55
N THR A 277 66.87 -30.50 17.25
CA THR A 277 67.08 -31.56 16.25
C THR A 277 66.66 -33.01 16.59
N ARG A 278 65.82 -33.61 15.74
CA ARG A 278 66.24 -34.65 14.78
C ARG A 278 65.22 -34.79 13.67
#